data_AF-A0A401TT12-F1
#
_entry.id   AF-A0A401TT12-F1
#
_cell.length_a   1.000
_cell.length_b   1.000
_cell.length_c   1.000
_cell.angle_alpha   90.00
_cell.angle_beta   90.00
_cell.angle_gamma   90.00
#
_symmetry.space_group_name_H-M   'P 1'
#
loop_
_entity.id
_entity.type
_entity.pdbx_description
1 polymer ?
#
loop_
_entity_poly.entity_id
_entity_poly.type
_entity_poly.pdbx_seq_one_letter_code
_entity_poly.pdbx_strand_id
1 'polypeptide(L)' 'MHHIRDCLPELKTRVNVLTAQCQSLLNSYGHPVEDHNATLLQIITKFATEYCNTIEGTARNIETSEL' A
#
# COMPACT_ATOMS: atom_id res chain seq x y z
N MET A 1 18.98 3.98 41.32
CA MET A 1 19.39 4.03 39.89
C MET A 1 19.07 2.71 39.19
N HIS A 2 17.79 2.28 39.14
CA HIS A 2 17.37 1.05 38.43
C HIS A 2 16.09 1.29 37.60
N HIS A 3 15.15 2.10 38.10
CA HIS A 3 13.90 2.43 37.41
C HIS A 3 14.03 2.96 35.97
N ILE A 4 14.99 3.84 35.67
CA ILE A 4 15.19 4.33 34.29
C ILE A 4 15.60 3.17 33.39
N ARG A 5 16.43 2.24 33.89
CA ARG A 5 16.92 1.09 33.12
C ARG A 5 15.82 0.07 32.83
N ASP A 6 14.87 -0.08 33.75
CA ASP A 6 13.72 -0.98 33.60
C ASP A 6 12.65 -0.43 32.63
N CYS A 7 12.53 0.89 32.49
CA CYS A 7 11.58 1.52 31.54
C CYS A 7 12.13 1.65 30.10
N LEU A 8 13.46 1.61 29.90
CA LEU A 8 14.07 1.62 28.56
C LEU A 8 13.63 0.48 27.63
N PRO A 9 13.55 -0.80 28.06
CA PRO A 9 13.11 -1.89 27.18
C PRO A 9 11.64 -1.73 26.76
N GLU A 10 10.78 -1.24 27.66
CA GLU A 10 9.38 -0.96 27.34
C GLU A 10 9.26 0.17 26.31
N LEU A 11 10.01 1.27 26.51
CA LEU A 11 10.06 2.37 25.54
C LEU A 11 10.58 1.88 24.18
N LYS A 12 11.65 1.09 24.15
CA LYS A 12 12.20 0.50 22.93
C LYS A 12 11.18 -0.38 22.21
N THR A 13 10.44 -1.21 22.96
CA THR A 13 9.38 -2.06 22.40
C THR A 13 8.28 -1.22 21.78
N ARG A 14 7.83 -0.18 22.47
CA ARG A 14 6.78 0.73 21.98
C ARG A 14 7.23 1.51 20.74
N VAL A 15 8.47 1.98 20.70
CA VAL A 15 9.05 2.62 19.51
C VAL A 15 9.14 1.64 18.33
N ASN A 16 9.56 0.40 18.56
CA ASN A 16 9.61 -0.62 17.52
C ASN A 16 8.21 -0.94 16.96
N VAL A 17 7.20 -1.03 17.83
CA VAL A 17 5.80 -1.23 17.41
C VAL A 17 5.32 -0.07 16.54
N LEU A 18 5.54 1.17 16.98
CA LEU A 18 5.17 2.36 16.21
C LEU A 18 5.90 2.42 14.87
N THR A 19 7.19 2.06 14.85
CA THR A 19 7.99 2.01 13.62
C THR A 19 7.45 0.97 12.65
N ALA A 20 7.09 -0.22 13.15
CA ALA A 20 6.48 -1.27 12.32
C ALA A 20 5.12 -0.85 11.76
N GLN A 21 4.30 -0.14 12.55
CA GLN A 21 3.04 0.43 12.08
C GLN A 21 3.24 1.48 10.99
N CYS A 22 4.18 2.40 11.18
CA CYS A 22 4.54 3.39 10.17
C CYS A 22 5.06 2.72 8.89
N GLN A 23 5.89 1.68 9.02
CA GLN A 23 6.39 0.94 7.86
C GLN A 23 5.27 0.23 7.11
N SER A 24 4.31 -0.37 7.82
CA SER A 24 3.11 -0.97 7.20
C SER A 24 2.30 0.07 6.43
N LEU A 25 2.12 1.26 7.01
CA LEU A 25 1.45 2.38 6.34
C LEU A 25 2.23 2.85 5.10
N LEU A 26 3.55 2.98 5.20
CA LEU A 26 4.41 3.34 4.06
C LEU A 26 4.30 2.30 2.93
N ASN A 27 4.32 1.01 3.28
CA ASN A 27 4.15 -0.07 2.32
C ASN A 27 2.78 -0.03 1.62
N SER A 28 1.74 0.47 2.29
CA SER A 28 0.41 0.64 1.69
C SER A 28 0.36 1.73 0.61
N TYR A 29 1.22 2.75 0.71
CA TYR A 29 1.38 3.77 -0.33
C TYR A 29 2.22 3.26 -1.51
N GLY A 30 2.94 2.15 -1.34
CA GLY A 30 3.81 1.57 -2.36
C GLY A 30 5.13 2.30 -2.47
N HIS A 31 5.61 2.46 -3.70
CA HIS A 31 6.90 3.06 -3.99
C HIS A 31 6.75 4.50 -4.49
N PRO A 32 7.73 5.38 -4.22
CA PRO A 32 7.73 6.71 -4.78
C PRO A 32 7.75 6.64 -6.32
N VAL A 33 7.03 7.57 -6.95
CA VAL A 33 6.99 7.69 -8.40
C VAL A 33 8.24 8.44 -8.86
N GLU A 34 9.18 7.72 -9.47
CA GLU A 34 10.40 8.30 -10.03
C GLU A 34 10.14 9.01 -11.37
N ASP A 35 9.38 8.35 -12.27
CA ASP A 35 9.00 8.90 -13.57
C ASP A 35 7.48 9.11 -13.65
N HIS A 36 7.06 10.38 -13.57
CA HIS A 36 5.65 10.75 -13.53
C HIS A 36 4.95 10.49 -14.87
N ASN A 37 5.66 10.67 -15.99
CA ASN A 37 5.08 10.52 -17.33
C ASN A 37 4.82 9.05 -17.64
N ALA A 38 5.80 8.18 -17.38
CA ALA A 38 5.68 6.74 -17.53
C ALA A 38 4.61 6.17 -16.60
N THR A 39 4.56 6.62 -15.34
CA THR A 39 3.55 6.16 -14.38
C THR A 39 2.15 6.57 -14.81
N LEU A 40 1.95 7.82 -15.26
CA LEU A 40 0.66 8.28 -15.77
C LEU A 40 0.22 7.45 -16.98
N LEU A 41 1.13 7.20 -17.92
CA LEU A 41 0.83 6.37 -19.09
C LEU A 41 0.44 4.95 -18.66
N GLN A 42 1.18 4.33 -17.73
CA GLN A 42 0.85 3.00 -17.20
C GLN A 42 -0.52 2.96 -16.54
N ILE A 43 -0.89 3.97 -15.76
CA ILE A 43 -2.21 4.07 -15.12
C ILE A 43 -3.31 4.14 -16.18
N ILE A 44 -3.16 5.01 -17.18
CA ILE A 44 -4.14 5.17 -18.28
C ILE A 44 -4.26 3.87 -19.09
N THR A 45 -3.13 3.26 -19.45
CA THR A 45 -3.11 2.00 -20.20
C THR A 45 -3.77 0.88 -19.42
N LYS A 46 -3.49 0.76 -18.12
CA LYS A 46 -4.14 -0.24 -17.26
C LYS A 46 -5.65 -0.02 -17.20
N PHE A 47 -6.09 1.21 -16.97
CA PHE A 47 -7.52 1.54 -16.94
C PHE A 47 -8.21 1.20 -18.28
N ALA A 48 -7.65 1.63 -19.41
CA ALA A 48 -8.23 1.35 -20.72
C ALA A 48 -8.31 -0.16 -21.01
N THR A 49 -7.27 -0.91 -20.62
CA THR A 49 -7.24 -2.37 -20.78
C THR A 49 -8.30 -3.05 -19.90
N GLU A 50 -8.42 -2.67 -18.63
CA GLU A 50 -9.45 -3.24 -17.75
C GLU A 50 -10.87 -2.84 -18.18
N TYR A 51 -11.06 -1.63 -18.70
CA TYR A 51 -12.32 -1.18 -19.26
C TYR A 51 -12.74 -2.02 -20.48
N CYS A 52 -11.84 -2.23 -21.45
CA CYS A 52 -12.09 -3.12 -22.58
C CYS A 52 -12.38 -4.56 -22.12
N ASN A 53 -11.56 -5.11 -21.22
CA ASN A 53 -11.78 -6.44 -20.67
C ASN A 53 -13.12 -6.58 -19.94
N THR A 54 -13.61 -5.52 -19.31
CA THR A 54 -14.92 -5.50 -18.62
C THR A 54 -16.05 -5.53 -19.64
N ILE A 55 -15.97 -4.74 -20.72
CA ILE A 55 -16.95 -4.75 -21.82
C ILE A 55 -16.95 -6.10 -22.55
N GLU A 56 -15.78 -6.66 -22.79
CA GLU A 56 -15.61 -7.94 -23.49
C GLU A 56 -15.91 -9.15 -22.58
N GLY A 57 -16.12 -8.94 -21.27
CA GLY A 57 -16.42 -10.01 -20.31
C GLY A 57 -15.23 -10.92 -19.96
N THR A 58 -13.99 -10.47 -20.21
CA THR A 58 -12.74 -11.19 -19.92
C THR A 58 -12.03 -10.68 -18.67
N ALA A 59 -12.64 -9.73 -17.94
CA ALA A 59 -12.11 -9.20 -16.69
C ALA A 59 -11.91 -10.31 -15.64
N ARG A 60 -10.73 -10.33 -14.99
CA ARG A 60 -10.35 -11.35 -13.99
C ARG A 60 -11.15 -11.27 -12.69
N ASN A 61 -11.73 -10.11 -12.37
CA ASN A 61 -12.63 -9.89 -11.24
C ASN A 61 -13.95 -9.36 -11.80
N ILE A 62 -14.85 -10.26 -12.21
CA ILE A 62 -16.23 -9.89 -12.53
C ILE A 62 -16.92 -9.71 -11.17
N GLU A 63 -16.86 -8.50 -10.61
CA GLU A 63 -17.64 -8.15 -9.41
C GLU A 63 -19.12 -8.09 -9.82
N THR A 64 -19.87 -9.16 -9.51
CA THR A 64 -21.34 -9.22 -9.69
C THR A 64 -22.06 -8.46 -8.57
N SER A 65 -21.57 -7.27 -8.20
CA SER A 65 -22.23 -6.45 -7.17
C SER A 65 -23.46 -5.70 -7.68
N GLU A 66 -23.72 -5.73 -8.98
CA GLU A 66 -24.90 -5.12 -9.61
C GLU A 66 -25.87 -6.16 -10.24
N LEU A 67 -25.85 -7.43 -9.80
CA LEU A 67 -26.87 -8.42 -10.18
C LEU A 67 -27.93 -8.60 -9.08
#